data_AF-A0A819K2L4-F1
#
_entry.id   AF-A0A819K2L4-F1
#
_cell.length_a   1.000
_cell.length_b   1.000
_cell.length_c   1.000
_cell.angle_alpha   90.00
_cell.angle_beta   90.00
_cell.angle_gamma   90.00
#
_symmetry.space_group_name_H-M   'P 1'
#
loop_
_entity.id
_entity.type
_entity.pdbx_description
1 polymer ?
#
loop_
_entity_poly.entity_id
_entity_poly.type
_entity_poly.pdbx_seq_one_letter_code
_entity_poly.pdbx_strand_id
1 'polypeptide(L)'
;MRAKKIDSFKALTKHDKKAAKLLIELARLTEAVTLEGINIGTFGLTSTGKSTLLNSLLGEKKTETGAGETTSQVTAYSSKQFTLWDAPGRNDETVYMTMEYISFFKGLTRRLILIQSSIKENSSMMKLLDEIDLSYDIVMNKFDLVDEDERQKLQNQIQREIETLELKRVNKVFFVSAKHPTMFPDWDVMIDYLTN
;
A
#
# COMPACT_ATOMS: atom_id res chain seq x y z
N MET A 1 -14.65 -12.77 30.81
CA MET A 1 -14.40 -12.83 29.35
C MET A 1 -13.29 -11.84 29.02
N ARG A 2 -12.16 -12.29 28.45
CA ARG A 2 -11.19 -11.36 27.86
C ARG A 2 -11.78 -10.85 26.55
N ALA A 3 -11.96 -9.53 26.40
CA ALA A 3 -12.32 -8.95 25.12
C ALA A 3 -11.24 -9.35 24.09
N LYS A 4 -11.66 -9.94 22.96
CA LYS A 4 -10.72 -10.30 21.89
C LYS A 4 -10.20 -9.00 21.28
N LYS A 5 -8.88 -8.84 21.21
CA LYS A 5 -8.24 -7.64 20.65
C LYS A 5 -8.57 -7.57 19.14
N ILE A 6 -9.14 -6.46 18.70
CA ILE A 6 -9.32 -6.14 17.29
C ILE A 6 -8.12 -5.29 16.89
N ASP A 7 -7.22 -5.84 16.07
CA ASP A 7 -5.97 -5.21 15.65
C ASP A 7 -5.89 -4.99 14.12
N SER A 8 -6.91 -5.43 13.38
CA SER A 8 -6.94 -5.45 11.93
C SER A 8 -8.38 -5.53 11.41
N PHE A 9 -8.61 -5.10 10.16
CA PHE A 9 -9.91 -5.27 9.51
C PHE A 9 -10.28 -6.75 9.34
N LYS A 10 -9.28 -7.61 9.09
CA LYS A 10 -9.48 -9.06 9.04
C LYS A 10 -9.88 -9.65 10.41
N ALA A 11 -9.30 -9.17 11.50
CA ALA A 11 -9.74 -9.58 12.85
C ALA A 11 -11.16 -9.06 13.15
N LEU A 12 -11.47 -7.83 12.78
CA LEU A 12 -12.80 -7.23 12.95
C LEU A 12 -13.88 -8.06 12.21
N THR A 13 -13.68 -8.33 10.92
CA THR A 13 -14.62 -9.16 10.11
C THR A 13 -14.80 -10.57 10.66
N LYS A 14 -13.75 -11.17 11.24
CA LYS A 14 -13.80 -12.50 11.86
C LYS A 14 -14.54 -12.51 13.21
N HIS A 15 -14.38 -11.47 14.03
CA HIS A 15 -14.83 -11.46 15.41
C HIS A 15 -16.11 -10.65 15.66
N ASP A 16 -16.39 -9.65 14.83
CA ASP A 16 -17.58 -8.80 14.92
C ASP A 16 -18.03 -8.33 13.52
N LYS A 17 -18.80 -9.19 12.85
CA LYS A 17 -19.35 -8.90 11.51
C LYS A 17 -20.27 -7.67 11.50
N LYS A 18 -20.94 -7.36 12.62
CA LYS A 18 -21.85 -6.21 12.69
C LYS A 18 -21.05 -4.92 12.73
N ALA A 19 -20.00 -4.87 13.55
CA ALA A 19 -19.09 -3.73 13.59
C ALA A 19 -18.36 -3.54 12.24
N ALA A 20 -17.91 -4.63 11.60
CA ALA A 20 -17.33 -4.55 10.27
C ALA A 20 -18.30 -3.95 9.24
N LYS A 21 -19.58 -4.36 9.26
CA LYS A 21 -20.59 -3.81 8.36
C LYS A 21 -20.83 -2.31 8.61
N LEU A 22 -20.94 -1.90 9.87
CA LEU A 22 -21.12 -0.49 10.22
C LEU A 22 -19.92 0.35 9.78
N LEU A 23 -18.70 -0.17 9.96
CA LEU A 23 -17.48 0.48 9.48
C LEU A 23 -17.53 0.70 7.97
N ILE A 24 -17.93 -0.31 7.19
CA ILE A 24 -18.04 -0.20 5.73
C ILE A 24 -19.13 0.82 5.34
N GLU A 25 -20.27 0.83 6.03
CA GLU A 25 -21.34 1.81 5.80
C GLU A 25 -20.85 3.24 6.06
N LEU A 26 -20.17 3.48 7.18
CA LEU A 26 -19.54 4.77 7.50
C LEU A 26 -18.46 5.13 6.48
N ALA A 27 -17.63 4.17 6.08
CA ALA A 27 -16.59 4.37 5.09
C ALA A 27 -17.18 4.81 3.75
N ARG A 28 -18.32 4.23 3.33
CA ARG A 28 -19.03 4.63 2.10
C ARG A 28 -19.57 6.05 2.17
N LEU A 29 -20.12 6.46 3.32
CA LEU A 29 -20.63 7.81 3.55
C LEU A 29 -19.53 8.87 3.73
N THR A 30 -18.31 8.45 4.08
CA THR A 30 -17.19 9.37 4.29
C THR A 30 -16.76 10.02 2.98
N GLU A 31 -16.73 11.34 2.94
CA GLU A 31 -16.27 12.08 1.78
C GLU A 31 -14.74 11.99 1.63
N ALA A 32 -14.28 12.04 0.38
CA ALA A 32 -12.85 12.10 0.09
C ALA A 32 -12.28 13.44 0.56
N VAL A 33 -11.08 13.42 1.14
CA VAL A 33 -10.32 14.66 1.35
C VAL A 33 -9.99 15.24 -0.04
N THR A 34 -10.13 16.55 -0.17
CA THR A 34 -9.78 17.24 -1.43
C THR A 34 -8.27 17.39 -1.51
N LEU A 35 -7.64 16.71 -2.48
CA LEU A 35 -6.21 16.84 -2.79
C LEU A 35 -6.06 17.37 -4.21
N GLU A 36 -5.21 18.38 -4.40
CA GLU A 36 -4.95 18.95 -5.73
C GLU A 36 -3.91 18.11 -6.50
N GLY A 37 -4.13 17.94 -7.81
CA GLY A 37 -3.21 17.22 -8.70
C GLY A 37 -3.17 15.70 -8.51
N ILE A 38 -2.09 15.08 -8.97
CA ILE A 38 -1.87 13.62 -8.87
C ILE A 38 -1.34 13.29 -7.47
N ASN A 39 -2.08 12.49 -6.72
CA ASN A 39 -1.74 12.12 -5.34
C ASN A 39 -1.53 10.61 -5.21
N ILE A 40 -0.32 10.20 -4.88
CA ILE A 40 0.08 8.79 -4.84
C ILE A 40 0.41 8.43 -3.38
N GLY A 41 -0.35 7.53 -2.77
CA GLY A 41 -0.05 7.04 -1.42
C GLY A 41 0.77 5.76 -1.46
N THR A 42 1.83 5.70 -0.66
CA THR A 42 2.64 4.49 -0.44
C THR A 42 2.35 3.87 0.92
N PHE A 43 2.02 2.59 0.92
CA PHE A 43 1.64 1.83 2.11
C PHE A 43 2.43 0.52 2.18
N GLY A 44 2.56 -0.05 3.36
CA GLY A 44 3.28 -1.30 3.56
C GLY A 44 3.94 -1.38 4.93
N LEU A 45 4.34 -2.58 5.34
CA LEU A 45 5.07 -2.82 6.59
C LEU A 45 6.37 -2.00 6.66
N THR A 46 6.89 -1.81 7.87
CA THR A 46 8.20 -1.19 8.10
C THR A 46 9.29 -1.96 7.34
N SER A 47 10.30 -1.24 6.85
CA SER A 47 11.44 -1.83 6.12
C SER A 47 11.14 -2.46 4.75
N THR A 48 9.92 -2.37 4.22
CA THR A 48 9.56 -2.76 2.84
C THR A 48 10.20 -1.87 1.77
N GLY A 49 10.79 -0.74 2.16
CA GLY A 49 11.50 0.18 1.28
C GLY A 49 10.65 1.34 0.74
N LYS A 50 9.55 1.72 1.42
CA LYS A 50 8.73 2.90 1.11
C LYS A 50 9.57 4.16 0.91
N SER A 51 10.38 4.54 1.92
CA SER A 51 11.24 5.72 1.86
C SER A 51 12.26 5.66 0.72
N THR A 52 12.81 4.48 0.43
CA THR A 52 13.69 4.28 -0.72
C THR A 52 12.94 4.47 -2.04
N LEU A 53 11.75 3.89 -2.17
CA LEU A 53 10.89 4.06 -3.34
C LEU A 53 10.56 5.54 -3.55
N LEU A 54 10.13 6.24 -2.51
CA LEU A 54 9.81 7.67 -2.55
C LEU A 54 10.99 8.52 -3.04
N ASN A 55 12.19 8.33 -2.46
CA ASN A 55 13.38 9.05 -2.89
C ASN A 55 13.73 8.77 -4.35
N SER A 56 13.62 7.51 -4.79
CA SER A 56 13.87 7.13 -6.17
C SER A 56 12.83 7.71 -7.13
N LEU A 57 11.55 7.77 -6.73
CA LEU A 57 10.48 8.41 -7.51
C LEU A 57 10.66 9.94 -7.61
N LEU A 58 11.17 10.58 -6.56
CA LEU A 58 11.41 12.02 -6.53
C LEU A 58 12.70 12.45 -7.25
N GLY A 59 13.58 11.50 -7.56
CA GLY A 59 14.90 11.77 -8.15
C GLY A 59 15.89 12.47 -7.22
N GLU A 60 15.53 12.66 -5.95
CA GLU A 60 16.31 13.38 -4.93
C GLU A 60 16.13 12.71 -3.56
N LYS A 61 17.16 12.74 -2.70
CA LYS A 61 17.07 12.25 -1.31
C LYS A 61 16.30 13.25 -0.44
N LYS A 62 14.97 13.17 -0.43
CA LYS A 62 14.08 14.02 0.38
C LYS A 62 13.61 13.38 1.68
N THR A 63 13.72 12.06 1.82
CA THR A 63 13.36 11.31 3.02
C THR A 63 14.60 10.68 3.64
N GLU A 64 14.70 10.66 4.97
CA GLU A 64 15.73 9.86 5.64
C GLU A 64 15.52 8.37 5.34
N THR A 65 16.59 7.68 4.95
CA THR A 65 16.57 6.23 4.69
C THR A 65 17.27 5.52 5.86
N GLY A 66 16.54 4.69 6.62
CA GLY A 66 17.11 3.97 7.76
C GLY A 66 16.15 2.94 8.36
N ALA A 67 16.69 1.97 9.10
CA ALA A 67 15.92 0.97 9.83
C ALA A 67 15.34 1.59 11.11
N GLY A 68 14.15 2.18 11.00
CA GLY A 68 13.39 2.76 12.11
C GLY A 68 12.04 3.28 11.64
N GLU A 69 11.03 3.27 12.53
CA GLU A 69 9.75 3.94 12.31
C GLU A 69 10.02 5.45 12.19
N THR A 70 10.24 5.93 10.96
CA THR A 70 10.71 7.29 10.66
C THR A 70 9.57 8.28 10.45
N THR A 71 8.31 7.83 10.48
CA THR A 71 7.16 8.65 10.16
C THR A 71 6.04 8.40 11.19
N SER A 72 5.72 9.39 12.03
CA SER A 72 4.65 9.33 13.04
C SER A 72 3.31 9.93 12.56
N GLN A 73 3.31 10.53 11.36
CA GLN A 73 2.15 11.13 10.70
C GLN A 73 2.24 10.83 9.19
N VAL A 74 1.14 10.96 8.45
CA VAL A 74 1.21 10.86 6.99
C VAL A 74 1.99 12.07 6.47
N THR A 75 3.08 11.84 5.73
CA THR A 75 3.96 12.92 5.26
C THR A 75 3.84 13.08 3.74
N ALA A 76 3.62 14.32 3.29
CA ALA A 76 3.56 14.67 1.87
C ALA A 76 4.93 15.09 1.33
N TYR A 77 5.28 14.59 0.14
CA TYR A 77 6.45 14.98 -0.63
C TYR A 77 6.02 15.38 -2.04
N SER A 78 5.93 16.68 -2.27
CA SER A 78 5.51 17.22 -3.56
C SER A 78 6.67 17.30 -4.56
N SER A 79 6.40 16.83 -5.78
CA SER A 79 7.16 17.15 -6.99
C SER A 79 6.39 18.19 -7.82
N LYS A 80 6.93 18.59 -8.98
CA LYS A 80 6.20 19.48 -9.91
C LYS A 80 4.98 18.80 -10.56
N GLN A 81 4.91 17.47 -10.53
CA GLN A 81 3.93 16.68 -11.29
C GLN A 81 2.96 15.88 -10.40
N PHE A 82 3.40 15.49 -9.20
CA PHE A 82 2.62 14.67 -8.28
C PHE A 82 3.02 14.93 -6.82
N THR A 83 2.16 14.55 -5.89
CA THR A 83 2.48 14.46 -4.46
C THR A 83 2.52 13.00 -4.04
N LEU A 84 3.66 12.59 -3.47
CA LEU A 84 3.79 11.29 -2.84
C LEU A 84 3.49 11.39 -1.35
N TRP A 85 2.70 10.45 -0.85
CA TRP A 85 2.33 10.39 0.55
C TRP A 85 2.94 9.15 1.21
N ASP A 86 3.83 9.36 2.18
CA ASP A 86 4.38 8.31 3.02
C ASP A 86 3.45 8.08 4.20
N ALA A 87 2.73 6.96 4.19
CA ALA A 87 2.04 6.51 5.38
C ALA A 87 3.06 5.81 6.29
N PRO A 88 3.09 6.14 7.60
CA PRO A 88 3.87 5.43 8.59
C PRO A 88 3.83 3.91 8.37
N GLY A 89 5.00 3.28 8.24
CA GLY A 89 5.09 1.82 8.34
C GLY A 89 4.65 1.43 9.74
N ARG A 90 3.41 0.98 9.89
CA ARG A 90 2.83 0.65 11.19
C ARG A 90 2.38 -0.79 11.19
N ASN A 91 2.81 -1.52 12.22
CA ASN A 91 2.29 -2.84 12.53
C ASN A 91 0.86 -2.78 13.11
N ASP A 92 0.35 -1.59 13.42
CA ASP A 92 -1.01 -1.36 13.88
C ASP A 92 -1.93 -0.97 12.71
N GLU A 93 -2.62 -1.97 12.16
CA GLU A 93 -3.54 -1.80 11.04
C GLU A 93 -4.87 -1.14 11.45
N THR A 94 -5.15 -0.97 12.75
CA THR A 94 -6.42 -0.39 13.20
C THR A 94 -6.59 1.06 12.77
N VAL A 95 -5.48 1.78 12.61
CA VAL A 95 -5.48 3.18 12.18
C VAL A 95 -6.12 3.35 10.79
N TYR A 96 -5.97 2.36 9.91
CA TYR A 96 -6.55 2.38 8.57
C TYR A 96 -8.08 2.27 8.56
N MET A 97 -8.68 1.84 9.68
CA MET A 97 -10.13 1.78 9.85
C MET A 97 -10.74 3.10 10.35
N THR A 98 -9.95 4.15 10.56
CA THR A 98 -10.47 5.46 10.94
C THR A 98 -11.05 6.20 9.73
N MET A 99 -12.08 7.03 9.96
CA MET A 99 -12.69 7.81 8.86
C MET A 99 -11.73 8.83 8.26
N GLU A 100 -10.77 9.32 9.04
CA GLU A 100 -9.68 10.19 8.55
C GLU A 100 -8.84 9.48 7.49
N TYR A 101 -8.37 8.25 7.78
CA TYR A 101 -7.61 7.46 6.81
C TYR A 101 -8.46 7.01 5.61
N ILE A 102 -9.75 6.71 5.82
CA ILE A 102 -10.65 6.36 4.71
C ILE A 102 -10.87 7.57 3.80
N SER A 103 -11.12 8.75 4.36
CA SER A 103 -11.24 10.01 3.62
C SER A 103 -9.96 10.27 2.82
N PHE A 104 -8.80 10.04 3.42
CA PHE A 104 -7.50 10.10 2.77
C PHE A 104 -7.35 9.10 1.61
N PHE A 105 -7.65 7.80 1.82
CA PHE A 105 -7.58 6.79 0.76
C PHE A 105 -8.46 7.13 -0.44
N LYS A 106 -9.64 7.71 -0.21
CA LYS A 106 -10.56 8.16 -1.26
C LYS A 106 -10.03 9.38 -2.01
N GLY A 107 -9.30 10.28 -1.34
CA GLY A 107 -8.69 11.45 -1.97
C GLY A 107 -7.48 11.14 -2.85
N LEU A 108 -6.82 9.99 -2.64
CA LEU A 108 -5.67 9.57 -3.44
C LEU A 108 -6.04 9.22 -4.89
N THR A 109 -5.20 9.61 -5.83
CA THR A 109 -5.27 9.21 -7.24
C THR A 109 -4.79 7.76 -7.44
N ARG A 110 -3.74 7.35 -6.72
CA ARG A 110 -3.15 6.00 -6.76
C ARG A 110 -2.75 5.53 -5.36
N ARG A 111 -2.83 4.22 -5.13
CA ARG A 111 -2.53 3.57 -3.84
C ARG A 111 -1.54 2.44 -4.09
N LEU A 112 -0.28 2.65 -3.75
CA LEU A 112 0.79 1.67 -3.88
C LEU A 112 0.94 0.88 -2.58
N ILE A 113 0.71 -0.42 -2.63
CA ILE A 113 0.93 -1.32 -1.50
C ILE A 113 2.22 -2.10 -1.74
N LEU A 114 3.24 -1.76 -0.95
CA LEU A 114 4.55 -2.38 -1.03
C LEU A 114 4.58 -3.70 -0.24
N ILE A 115 5.08 -4.73 -0.91
CA ILE A 115 5.36 -6.04 -0.33
C ILE A 115 6.81 -6.44 -0.65
N GLN A 116 7.36 -7.34 0.15
CA GLN A 116 8.70 -7.91 -0.11
C GLN A 116 8.66 -9.37 -0.56
N SER A 117 7.63 -10.12 -0.16
CA SER A 117 7.61 -11.57 -0.39
C SER A 117 6.21 -12.14 -0.58
N SER A 118 5.19 -11.53 0.04
CA SER A 118 3.83 -12.07 0.02
C SER A 118 2.78 -10.98 0.13
N ILE A 119 1.65 -11.22 -0.53
CA ILE A 119 0.42 -10.42 -0.41
C ILE A 119 -0.10 -10.42 1.02
N LYS A 120 0.15 -11.50 1.77
CA LYS A 120 -0.34 -11.69 3.14
C LYS A 120 0.14 -10.58 4.08
N GLU A 121 1.30 -9.99 3.81
CA GLU A 121 1.92 -8.88 4.56
C GLU A 121 0.97 -7.69 4.76
N ASN A 122 0.07 -7.43 3.79
CA ASN A 122 -0.87 -6.31 3.84
C ASN A 122 -2.32 -6.73 3.52
N SER A 123 -2.64 -8.02 3.67
CA SER A 123 -3.92 -8.58 3.20
C SER A 123 -5.16 -7.96 3.84
N SER A 124 -5.04 -7.48 5.07
CA SER A 124 -6.15 -6.85 5.81
C SER A 124 -6.45 -5.45 5.29
N MET A 125 -5.43 -4.63 5.01
CA MET A 125 -5.59 -3.33 4.34
C MET A 125 -6.17 -3.51 2.93
N MET A 126 -5.64 -4.45 2.16
CA MET A 126 -6.15 -4.79 0.82
C MET A 126 -7.63 -5.18 0.86
N LYS A 127 -8.03 -5.98 1.86
CA LYS A 127 -9.44 -6.35 2.07
C LYS A 127 -10.31 -5.18 2.46
N LEU A 128 -9.82 -4.25 3.27
CA LEU A 128 -10.55 -3.03 3.58
C LEU A 128 -10.82 -2.23 2.31
N LEU A 129 -9.79 -2.02 1.47
CA LEU A 129 -9.92 -1.29 0.20
C LEU A 129 -10.90 -1.96 -0.77
N ASP A 130 -10.88 -3.29 -0.88
CA ASP A 130 -11.84 -4.05 -1.65
C ASP A 130 -13.29 -3.78 -1.23
N GLU A 131 -13.58 -3.81 0.08
CA GLU A 131 -14.93 -3.65 0.65
C GLU A 131 -15.50 -2.23 0.50
N ILE A 132 -14.62 -1.23 0.37
CA ILE A 132 -14.97 0.18 0.16
C ILE A 132 -14.79 0.62 -1.30
N ASP A 133 -14.63 -0.34 -2.22
CA ASP A 133 -14.55 -0.15 -3.67
C ASP A 133 -13.40 0.74 -4.16
N LEU A 134 -12.26 0.72 -3.46
CA LEU A 134 -11.06 1.46 -3.85
C LEU A 134 -10.01 0.56 -4.50
N SER A 135 -9.54 0.96 -5.68
CA SER A 135 -8.47 0.26 -6.38
C SER A 135 -7.09 0.54 -5.82
N TYR A 136 -6.18 -0.41 -5.99
CA TYR A 136 -4.79 -0.28 -5.55
C TYR A 136 -3.85 -1.08 -6.44
N ASP A 137 -2.58 -0.72 -6.40
CA ASP A 137 -1.50 -1.35 -7.13
C ASP A 137 -0.55 -2.01 -6.13
N ILE A 138 0.03 -3.14 -6.52
CA ILE A 138 0.95 -3.92 -5.68
C ILE A 138 2.35 -3.71 -6.22
N VAL A 139 3.27 -3.35 -5.33
CA VAL A 139 4.68 -3.15 -5.67
C VAL A 139 5.50 -4.17 -4.89
N MET A 140 5.93 -5.25 -5.56
CA MET A 140 6.95 -6.14 -5.03
C MET A 140 8.29 -5.42 -5.14
N ASN A 141 8.80 -4.97 -4.01
CA ASN A 141 10.08 -4.25 -3.93
C ASN A 141 11.21 -5.18 -3.44
N LYS A 142 12.44 -4.79 -3.74
CA LYS A 142 13.67 -5.56 -3.51
C LYS A 142 13.74 -6.83 -4.34
N PHE A 143 13.17 -6.80 -5.54
CA PHE A 143 13.23 -7.92 -6.48
C PHE A 143 14.66 -8.23 -6.95
N ASP A 144 15.60 -7.28 -6.77
CA ASP A 144 17.04 -7.48 -6.97
C ASP A 144 17.64 -8.53 -6.02
N LEU A 145 17.00 -8.79 -4.88
CA LEU A 145 17.42 -9.80 -3.92
C LEU A 145 16.85 -11.20 -4.21
N VAL A 146 16.03 -11.33 -5.25
CA VAL A 146 15.44 -12.61 -5.66
C VAL A 146 16.29 -13.20 -6.77
N ASP A 147 16.78 -14.42 -6.53
CA ASP A 147 17.56 -15.20 -7.48
C ASP A 147 16.77 -15.41 -8.78
N GLU A 148 17.46 -15.35 -9.92
CA GLU A 148 16.81 -15.30 -11.23
C GLU A 148 15.92 -16.52 -11.51
N ASP A 149 16.31 -17.69 -11.02
CA ASP A 149 15.57 -18.95 -11.14
C ASP A 149 14.37 -19.06 -10.18
N GLU A 150 14.29 -18.18 -9.18
CA GLU A 150 13.16 -18.07 -8.25
C GLU A 150 12.15 -16.99 -8.66
N ARG A 151 12.55 -16.01 -9.48
CA ARG A 151 11.70 -14.88 -9.89
C ARG A 151 10.33 -15.32 -10.43
N GLN A 152 10.31 -16.27 -11.36
CA GLN A 152 9.05 -16.77 -11.94
C GLN A 152 8.17 -17.47 -10.91
N LYS A 153 8.78 -18.21 -9.96
CA LYS A 153 8.05 -18.88 -8.88
C LYS A 153 7.39 -17.85 -7.96
N LEU A 154 8.12 -16.79 -7.61
CA LEU A 154 7.60 -15.71 -6.79
C LEU A 154 6.45 -14.96 -7.48
N GLN A 155 6.60 -14.61 -8.76
CA GLN A 155 5.53 -13.98 -9.53
C GLN A 155 4.25 -14.84 -9.54
N ASN A 156 4.40 -16.14 -9.79
CA ASN A 156 3.28 -17.09 -9.76
C ASN A 156 2.67 -17.22 -8.36
N GLN A 157 3.49 -17.18 -7.31
CA GLN A 157 3.00 -17.19 -5.93
C GLN A 157 2.15 -15.95 -5.65
N ILE A 158 2.64 -14.76 -5.99
CA ILE A 158 1.92 -13.50 -5.79
C ILE A 158 0.56 -13.53 -6.50
N GLN A 159 0.52 -14.00 -7.75
CA GLN A 159 -0.73 -14.14 -8.50
C GLN A 159 -1.71 -15.11 -7.83
N ARG A 160 -1.23 -16.27 -7.39
CA ARG A 160 -2.06 -17.26 -6.64
C ARG A 160 -2.56 -16.70 -5.33
N GLU A 161 -1.79 -15.88 -4.62
CA GLU A 161 -2.22 -15.26 -3.38
C GLU A 161 -3.32 -14.22 -3.60
N ILE A 162 -3.24 -13.43 -4.68
CA ILE A 162 -4.31 -12.51 -5.10
C ILE A 162 -5.61 -13.29 -5.33
N GLU A 163 -5.55 -14.39 -6.06
CA GLU A 163 -6.71 -15.26 -6.35
C GLU A 163 -7.25 -15.93 -5.09
N THR A 164 -6.38 -16.54 -4.28
CA THR A 164 -6.76 -17.27 -3.06
C THR A 164 -7.37 -16.35 -2.02
N LEU A 165 -6.86 -15.12 -1.93
CA LEU A 165 -7.42 -14.11 -1.05
C LEU A 165 -8.63 -13.42 -1.68
N GLU A 166 -9.03 -13.73 -2.92
CA GLU A 166 -10.13 -13.09 -3.63
C GLU A 166 -10.00 -11.55 -3.63
N LEU A 167 -8.82 -11.04 -3.95
CA LEU A 167 -8.59 -9.60 -4.03
C LEU A 167 -9.14 -9.05 -5.34
N LYS A 168 -10.10 -8.11 -5.27
CA LYS A 168 -10.93 -7.71 -6.43
C LYS A 168 -10.53 -6.37 -7.04
N ARG A 169 -9.82 -5.53 -6.29
CA ARG A 169 -9.50 -4.16 -6.67
C ARG A 169 -8.00 -3.96 -6.97
N VAL A 170 -7.26 -5.03 -7.23
CA VAL A 170 -5.88 -4.97 -7.74
C VAL A 170 -5.87 -4.52 -9.19
N ASN A 171 -5.21 -3.40 -9.48
CA ASN A 171 -5.07 -2.86 -10.84
C ASN A 171 -3.83 -3.42 -11.56
N LYS A 172 -2.65 -3.22 -10.96
CA LYS A 172 -1.35 -3.65 -11.48
C LYS A 172 -0.50 -4.29 -10.37
N VAL A 173 0.40 -5.17 -10.79
CA VAL A 173 1.46 -5.72 -9.94
C VAL A 173 2.79 -5.39 -10.62
N PHE A 174 3.69 -4.74 -9.89
CA PHE A 174 5.01 -4.34 -10.38
C PHE A 174 6.10 -5.06 -9.57
N PHE A 175 7.13 -5.55 -10.25
CA PHE A 175 8.30 -6.21 -9.66
C PHE A 175 9.52 -5.32 -9.85
N VAL A 176 9.93 -4.62 -8.80
CA VAL A 176 10.90 -3.53 -8.89
C VAL A 176 12.02 -3.64 -7.86
N SER A 177 13.08 -2.86 -8.10
CA SER A 177 14.05 -2.52 -7.08
C SER A 177 14.13 -1.02 -6.93
N ALA A 178 13.60 -0.48 -5.82
CA ALA A 178 13.76 0.93 -5.52
C ALA A 178 15.23 1.35 -5.36
N LYS A 179 16.11 0.40 -5.00
CA LYS A 179 17.56 0.62 -4.88
C LYS A 179 18.25 0.63 -6.25
N HIS A 180 17.72 -0.15 -7.20
CA HIS A 180 18.24 -0.28 -8.56
C HIS A 180 17.11 -0.06 -9.59
N PRO A 181 16.59 1.19 -9.74
CA PRO A 181 15.45 1.51 -10.60
C PRO A 181 15.52 0.94 -12.01
N THR A 182 16.70 0.99 -12.64
CA THR A 182 16.90 0.56 -14.03
C THR A 182 17.09 -0.95 -14.19
N MET A 183 17.07 -1.73 -13.11
CA MET A 183 17.32 -3.18 -13.17
C MET A 183 16.14 -3.96 -13.77
N PHE A 184 14.91 -3.47 -13.56
CA PHE A 184 13.70 -4.14 -14.03
C PHE A 184 12.85 -3.19 -14.86
N PRO A 185 12.32 -3.64 -16.02
CA PRO A 185 11.52 -2.79 -16.91
C PRO A 185 10.23 -2.29 -16.24
N ASP A 186 9.72 -3.04 -15.26
CA ASP A 186 8.55 -2.66 -14.46
C ASP A 186 8.69 -1.31 -13.76
N TRP A 187 9.93 -0.82 -13.52
CA TRP A 187 10.13 0.50 -12.97
C TRP A 187 9.60 1.59 -13.90
N ASP A 188 10.03 1.60 -15.16
CA ASP A 188 9.60 2.61 -16.14
C ASP A 188 8.11 2.50 -16.43
N VAL A 189 7.60 1.27 -16.55
CA VAL A 189 6.15 1.01 -16.72
C VAL A 189 5.34 1.56 -15.52
N MET A 190 5.85 1.40 -14.30
CA MET A 190 5.22 1.92 -13.11
C MET A 190 5.24 3.44 -13.09
N ILE A 191 6.36 4.10 -13.43
CA ILE A 191 6.44 5.56 -13.52
C ILE A 191 5.40 6.10 -14.50
N ASP A 192 5.40 5.58 -15.73
CA ASP A 192 4.49 6.02 -16.78
C ASP A 192 3.02 5.84 -16.36
N TYR A 193 2.69 4.74 -15.69
CA TYR A 193 1.34 4.49 -15.18
C TYR A 193 0.93 5.42 -14.02
N LEU A 194 1.88 5.84 -13.18
CA LEU A 194 1.60 6.69 -12.03
C LEU A 194 1.46 8.17 -12.39
N THR A 195 2.11 8.61 -13.47
CA THR A 195 2.10 10.01 -13.91
C THR A 195 1.11 10.32 -15.02
N ASN A 196 0.46 9.31 -15.60
CA ASN A 196 -0.61 9.43 -16.60
C ASN A 196 -1.97 8.98 -16.04
#